data_AF-A0A7J8CE25-F1
#
_entry.id   AF-A0A7J8CE25-F1
#
_cell.length_a   1.000
_cell.length_b   1.000
_cell.length_c   1.000
_cell.angle_alpha   90.00
_cell.angle_beta   90.00
_cell.angle_gamma   90.00
#
_symmetry.space_group_name_H-M   'P 1'
#
loop_
_entity.id
_entity.type
_entity.pdbx_description
1 polymer ?
#
loop_
_entity_poly.entity_id
_entity_poly.type
_entity_poly.pdbx_seq_one_letter_code
_entity_poly.pdbx_strand_id
1 'polypeptide(L)'
;MTTGRLQSGVNTLQGFKEDKRNKVTPVLYLNYGPYSSYAPHYDSTFANISKDDSDLIYSTYGEDPDLPSDFSIHEFLATCQDYPYVMADSLLDVLTKGGHSRTLQESETPSPEDEGQTRTLDTAKEIEVTEAEPAGQLDSRARDRLTALEAVANFGAPAEVFDSEEAEMFQKKLDETTRLLRELQEAQNERLSTRPPPNTICLLGPSYRELHLAEQVTSNLKELAQQVTPGDVVSMYGVRKAMGISIPSPIAGGSLVDLTEDFEVPQKTDAAECGPHGI
;
A
#
# COMPACT_ATOMS: atom_id res chain seq x y z
N MET A 1 -0.69 -4.72 -26.20
CA MET A 1 -0.85 -3.39 -26.83
C MET A 1 -2.34 -3.04 -26.88
N THR A 2 -2.79 -1.99 -26.20
CA THR A 2 -4.16 -1.49 -26.28
C THR A 2 -4.27 -0.47 -27.40
N THR A 3 -4.17 -0.92 -28.65
CA THR A 3 -4.27 -0.06 -29.83
C THR A 3 -5.69 -0.12 -30.40
N GLY A 4 -6.55 0.82 -30.02
CA GLY A 4 -7.88 1.01 -30.60
C GLY A 4 -8.48 2.35 -30.16
N ARG A 5 -9.17 3.07 -31.08
CA ARG A 5 -9.90 4.29 -30.74
C ARG A 5 -11.03 3.93 -29.77
N LEU A 6 -11.08 4.60 -28.61
CA LEU A 6 -12.16 4.42 -27.65
C LEU A 6 -13.48 4.86 -28.29
N GLN A 7 -14.46 3.97 -28.33
CA GLN A 7 -15.81 4.32 -28.76
C GLN A 7 -16.46 5.17 -27.66
N SER A 8 -17.08 6.28 -28.07
CA SER A 8 -17.86 7.12 -27.16
C SER A 8 -18.96 6.28 -26.50
N GLY A 9 -19.03 6.30 -25.17
CA GLY A 9 -20.00 5.51 -24.39
C GLY A 9 -19.44 4.22 -23.77
N VAL A 10 -18.17 3.88 -24.01
CA VAL A 10 -17.52 2.75 -23.33
C VAL A 10 -16.87 3.25 -22.03
N ASN A 11 -17.41 2.79 -20.89
CA ASN A 11 -16.97 3.23 -19.56
C ASN A 11 -15.72 2.48 -19.05
N THR A 12 -15.27 1.46 -19.79
CA THR A 12 -14.16 0.59 -19.39
C THR A 12 -13.20 0.40 -20.55
N LEU A 13 -11.89 0.49 -20.28
CA LEU A 13 -10.91 0.01 -21.24
C LEU A 13 -11.06 -1.50 -21.37
N GLN A 14 -11.07 -2.02 -22.61
CA GLN A 14 -10.93 -3.45 -22.83
C GLN A 14 -9.61 -3.88 -22.20
N GLY A 15 -9.71 -4.71 -21.17
CA GLY A 15 -8.58 -5.12 -20.35
C GLY A 15 -7.56 -5.88 -21.18
N PHE A 16 -6.39 -6.10 -20.59
CA PHE A 16 -5.38 -6.92 -21.23
C PHE A 16 -5.94 -8.33 -21.46
N LYS A 17 -6.05 -8.70 -22.73
CA LYS A 17 -6.34 -10.07 -23.15
C LYS A 17 -5.07 -10.61 -23.76
N GLU A 18 -4.46 -11.56 -23.06
CA GLU A 18 -3.27 -12.25 -23.54
C GLU A 18 -3.55 -12.86 -24.92
N ASP A 19 -2.64 -12.64 -25.87
CA ASP A 19 -2.76 -13.28 -27.18
C ASP A 19 -2.58 -14.79 -26.97
N LYS A 20 -3.41 -15.60 -27.63
CA LYS A 20 -3.27 -17.06 -27.61
C LYS A 20 -1.87 -17.50 -28.05
N ARG A 21 -1.19 -16.70 -28.89
CA ARG A 21 0.18 -16.93 -29.33
C ARG A 21 1.23 -16.82 -28.22
N ASN A 22 0.92 -16.09 -27.15
CA ASN A 22 1.85 -15.93 -26.01
C ASN A 22 1.67 -17.03 -24.95
N LYS A 23 0.63 -17.88 -25.06
CA LYS A 23 0.43 -19.00 -24.15
C LYS A 23 1.37 -20.14 -24.51
N VAL A 24 2.38 -20.41 -23.70
CA VAL A 24 3.24 -21.60 -23.83
C VAL A 24 2.44 -22.85 -23.47
N THR A 25 2.53 -23.90 -24.30
CA THR A 25 1.87 -25.19 -24.13
C THR A 25 2.94 -26.29 -24.24
N PRO A 26 3.35 -26.90 -23.12
CA PRO A 26 4.37 -27.94 -23.12
C PRO A 26 3.88 -29.25 -23.74
N VAL A 27 4.81 -30.15 -23.99
CA VAL A 27 4.52 -31.54 -24.38
C VAL A 27 3.79 -32.27 -23.24
N LEU A 28 2.80 -33.09 -23.59
CA LEU A 28 2.05 -33.89 -22.62
C LEU A 28 2.77 -35.21 -22.35
N TYR A 29 3.21 -35.45 -21.11
CA TYR A 29 3.79 -36.74 -20.72
C TYR A 29 2.69 -37.77 -20.47
N LEU A 30 2.89 -38.98 -20.97
CA LEU A 30 1.91 -40.07 -20.90
C LEU A 30 2.42 -41.18 -19.99
N ASN A 31 1.61 -41.57 -19.01
CA ASN A 31 1.91 -42.69 -18.12
C ASN A 31 0.97 -43.87 -18.41
N TYR A 32 1.54 -44.94 -18.99
CA TYR A 32 0.82 -46.17 -19.34
C TYR A 32 0.93 -47.27 -18.26
N GLY A 33 1.49 -46.96 -17.09
CA GLY A 33 1.62 -47.90 -15.98
C GLY A 33 2.78 -48.91 -16.12
N PRO A 34 2.89 -49.89 -15.19
CA PRO A 34 3.99 -50.84 -15.15
C PRO A 34 4.10 -51.72 -16.41
N TYR A 35 5.33 -52.08 -16.78
CA TYR A 35 5.67 -52.93 -17.95
C TYR A 35 5.37 -52.32 -19.34
N SER A 36 5.16 -51.01 -19.43
CA SER A 36 4.85 -50.29 -20.67
C SER A 36 6.04 -49.55 -21.30
N SER A 37 7.26 -50.07 -21.19
CA SER A 37 8.50 -49.39 -21.64
C SER A 37 8.58 -49.14 -23.15
N TYR A 38 7.72 -49.78 -23.95
CA TYR A 38 7.65 -49.60 -25.40
C TYR A 38 6.48 -48.71 -25.84
N ALA A 39 5.63 -48.25 -24.91
CA ALA A 39 4.58 -47.30 -25.22
C ALA A 39 5.20 -45.92 -25.53
N PRO A 40 4.57 -45.09 -26.38
CA PRO A 40 4.94 -43.68 -26.50
C PRO A 40 4.96 -43.03 -25.12
N HIS A 41 5.97 -42.22 -24.82
CA HIS A 41 6.11 -41.62 -23.48
C HIS A 41 5.56 -40.19 -23.40
N TYR A 42 5.27 -39.58 -24.55
CA TYR A 42 4.81 -38.20 -24.64
C TYR A 42 4.00 -37.94 -25.91
N ASP A 43 3.13 -36.94 -25.86
CA ASP A 43 2.30 -36.44 -26.96
C ASP A 43 2.60 -34.95 -27.22
N SER A 44 3.01 -34.64 -28.45
CA SER A 44 3.36 -33.29 -28.90
C SER A 44 2.31 -32.66 -29.83
N THR A 45 1.16 -33.29 -30.05
CA THR A 45 0.16 -32.88 -31.06
C THR A 45 -0.37 -31.46 -30.85
N PHE A 46 -0.42 -31.00 -29.60
CA PHE A 46 -0.89 -29.66 -29.23
C PHE A 46 0.20 -28.77 -28.59
N ALA A 47 1.45 -29.23 -28.55
CA ALA A 47 2.55 -28.50 -27.95
C ALA A 47 3.06 -27.39 -28.87
N ASN A 48 3.51 -26.27 -28.30
CA ASN A 48 4.12 -25.17 -29.05
C ASN A 48 5.58 -24.89 -28.69
N ILE A 49 6.14 -25.67 -27.77
CA ILE A 49 7.56 -25.68 -27.40
C ILE A 49 8.13 -27.08 -27.57
N SER A 50 9.45 -27.19 -27.65
CA SER A 50 10.13 -28.47 -27.85
C SER A 50 10.06 -29.33 -26.59
N LYS A 51 10.40 -30.62 -26.73
CA LYS A 51 10.51 -31.55 -25.60
C LYS A 51 11.59 -31.08 -24.62
N ASP A 52 12.74 -30.65 -25.13
CA ASP A 52 13.86 -30.21 -24.29
C ASP A 52 13.49 -28.94 -23.49
N ASP A 53 12.74 -28.02 -24.11
CA ASP A 53 12.21 -26.83 -23.41
C ASP A 53 11.13 -27.21 -22.38
N SER A 54 10.27 -28.17 -22.73
CA SER A 54 9.24 -28.69 -21.82
C SER A 54 9.90 -29.38 -20.62
N ASP A 55 10.90 -30.23 -20.84
CA ASP A 55 11.70 -30.90 -19.81
C ASP A 55 12.40 -29.86 -18.91
N LEU A 56 12.95 -28.80 -19.49
CA LEU A 56 13.56 -27.71 -18.73
C LEU A 56 12.52 -27.03 -17.80
N ILE A 57 11.34 -26.71 -18.33
CA ILE A 57 10.24 -26.12 -17.55
C ILE A 57 9.81 -27.06 -16.43
N TYR A 58 9.54 -28.34 -16.74
CA TYR A 58 9.14 -29.33 -15.74
C TYR A 58 10.23 -29.59 -14.69
N SER A 59 11.51 -29.53 -15.08
CA SER A 59 12.63 -29.65 -14.13
C SER A 59 12.76 -28.44 -13.20
N THR A 60 12.33 -27.26 -13.66
CA THR A 60 12.44 -25.99 -12.91
C THR A 60 11.22 -25.74 -12.02
N TYR A 61 10.02 -26.08 -12.51
CA TYR A 61 8.75 -25.72 -11.89
C TYR A 61 7.94 -26.92 -11.37
N GLY A 62 8.36 -28.16 -11.64
CA GLY A 62 7.66 -29.37 -11.20
C GLY A 62 6.43 -29.74 -12.05
N GLU A 63 5.84 -30.90 -11.77
CA GLU A 63 4.68 -31.45 -12.49
C GLU A 63 3.31 -31.02 -11.94
N ASP A 64 3.25 -30.06 -11.01
CA ASP A 64 2.01 -29.82 -10.26
C ASP A 64 1.25 -28.58 -10.77
N PRO A 65 0.29 -28.72 -11.70
CA PRO A 65 -0.71 -27.69 -11.97
C PRO A 65 -1.67 -27.49 -10.77
N ASP A 66 -1.62 -28.39 -9.78
CA ASP A 66 -2.44 -28.36 -8.56
C ASP A 66 -1.73 -27.70 -7.37
N LEU A 67 -0.45 -27.33 -7.51
CA LEU A 67 0.16 -26.43 -6.56
C LEU A 67 -0.35 -25.02 -6.90
N PRO A 68 -1.10 -24.33 -6.02
CA PRO A 68 -1.40 -22.93 -6.25
C PRO A 68 -0.07 -22.24 -6.53
N SER A 69 -0.05 -21.31 -7.51
CA SER A 69 1.17 -20.62 -7.96
C SER A 69 1.92 -19.86 -6.86
N ASP A 70 1.40 -19.92 -5.64
CA ASP A 70 1.86 -19.31 -4.42
C ASP A 70 2.30 -20.40 -3.44
N PHE A 71 3.21 -21.31 -3.83
CA PHE A 71 4.00 -22.03 -2.83
C PHE A 71 4.89 -21.02 -2.12
N SER A 72 4.31 -20.32 -1.14
CA SER A 72 5.04 -19.42 -0.28
C SER A 72 5.83 -20.28 0.68
N ILE A 73 7.16 -20.22 0.58
CA ILE A 73 8.08 -20.86 1.53
C ILE A 73 7.71 -20.47 2.97
N HIS A 74 7.18 -19.26 3.17
CA HIS A 74 6.72 -18.78 4.46
C HIS A 74 5.47 -19.53 4.98
N GLU A 75 4.53 -19.86 4.10
CA GLU A 75 3.33 -20.63 4.48
C GLU A 75 3.67 -22.11 4.75
N PHE A 76 4.61 -22.67 3.98
CA PHE A 76 5.17 -23.99 4.27
C PHE A 76 5.86 -24.04 5.64
N LEU A 77 6.72 -23.07 5.96
CA LEU A 77 7.38 -22.99 7.26
C LEU A 77 6.41 -22.73 8.43
N ALA A 78 5.32 -22.01 8.20
CA ALA A 78 4.29 -21.78 9.21
C ALA A 78 3.41 -23.02 9.46
N THR A 79 3.20 -23.84 8.44
CA THR A 79 2.36 -25.06 8.51
C THR A 79 3.15 -26.27 8.98
N CYS A 80 4.44 -26.35 8.63
CA CYS A 80 5.34 -27.40 9.07
C CYS A 80 5.80 -27.14 10.51
N GLN A 81 5.08 -27.71 11.48
CA GLN A 81 5.52 -27.77 12.87
C GLN A 81 6.86 -28.51 12.97
N ASP A 82 7.89 -27.78 13.43
CA ASP A 82 9.23 -28.16 13.89
C ASP A 82 10.13 -28.99 12.94
N TYR A 83 9.57 -29.67 11.94
CA TYR A 83 10.30 -30.55 11.03
C TYR A 83 11.47 -29.89 10.27
N PRO A 84 11.29 -28.71 9.62
CA PRO A 84 12.40 -28.06 8.92
C PRO A 84 13.50 -27.59 9.88
N TYR A 85 13.13 -27.17 11.10
CA TYR A 85 14.08 -26.74 12.13
C TYR A 85 14.88 -27.92 12.66
N VAL A 86 14.22 -29.04 12.99
CA VAL A 86 14.89 -30.28 13.43
C VAL A 86 15.83 -30.83 12.36
N MET A 87 15.45 -30.74 11.08
CA MET A 87 16.32 -31.16 9.97
C MET A 87 17.55 -30.26 9.87
N ALA A 88 17.38 -28.93 9.97
CA ALA A 88 18.47 -27.98 9.95
C ALA A 88 19.43 -28.19 11.14
N ASP A 89 18.90 -28.37 12.35
CA ASP A 89 19.69 -28.63 13.55
C ASP A 89 20.44 -29.95 13.46
N SER A 90 19.80 -30.99 12.94
CA SER A 90 20.44 -32.29 12.70
C SER A 90 21.59 -32.18 11.69
N LEU A 91 21.40 -31.40 10.62
CA LEU A 91 22.44 -31.17 9.62
C LEU A 91 23.61 -30.36 10.20
N LEU A 92 23.30 -29.30 10.96
CA LEU A 92 24.31 -28.50 11.66
C LEU A 92 25.07 -29.33 12.68
N ASP A 93 24.41 -30.27 13.36
CA ASP A 93 25.08 -31.23 14.25
C ASP A 93 25.98 -32.19 13.50
N VAL A 94 25.57 -32.70 12.34
CA VAL A 94 26.44 -33.54 11.51
C VAL A 94 27.70 -32.77 11.06
N LEU A 95 27.54 -31.50 10.64
CA LEU A 95 28.65 -30.66 10.19
C LEU A 95 29.56 -30.19 11.33
N THR A 96 29.00 -29.91 12.50
CA THR A 96 29.73 -29.44 13.68
C THR A 96 30.14 -30.57 14.63
N LYS A 97 29.86 -31.83 14.29
CA LYS A 97 30.07 -33.01 15.15
C LYS A 97 29.42 -32.84 16.52
N GLY A 98 28.15 -32.40 16.52
CA GLY A 98 27.35 -32.11 17.70
C GLY A 98 27.79 -30.83 18.43
N GLY A 99 28.48 -29.91 17.76
CA GLY A 99 28.83 -28.60 18.32
C GLY A 99 27.60 -27.71 18.48
N HIS A 100 26.72 -27.71 17.48
CA HIS A 100 25.53 -26.87 17.40
C HIS A 100 24.54 -27.13 18.55
N SER A 101 24.15 -28.39 18.79
CA SER A 101 23.26 -28.75 19.90
C SER A 101 23.84 -28.47 21.29
N ARG A 102 25.17 -28.58 21.46
CA ARG A 102 25.84 -28.23 22.72
C ARG A 102 25.77 -26.73 23.01
N THR A 103 26.04 -25.90 22.00
CA THR A 103 25.96 -24.45 22.15
C THR A 103 24.53 -23.97 22.40
N LEU A 104 23.53 -24.58 21.77
CA LEU A 104 22.12 -24.29 22.06
C LEU A 104 21.75 -24.64 23.50
N GLN A 105 22.12 -25.82 24.00
CA GLN A 105 21.87 -26.22 25.39
C GLN A 105 22.52 -25.28 26.40
N GLU A 106 23.74 -24.81 26.15
CA GLU A 106 24.46 -23.89 27.04
C GLU A 106 23.81 -22.50 27.09
N SER A 107 23.22 -22.05 25.98
CA SER A 107 22.47 -20.78 25.92
C SER A 107 21.08 -20.85 26.57
N GLU A 108 20.49 -22.04 26.67
CA GLU A 108 19.15 -22.26 27.23
C GLU A 108 19.16 -22.54 28.75
N THR A 109 20.33 -22.88 29.31
CA THR A 109 20.50 -23.02 30.77
C THR A 109 20.69 -21.65 31.45
N PRO A 110 19.75 -21.17 32.28
CA PRO A 110 19.99 -19.99 33.10
C PRO A 110 21.01 -20.31 34.20
N SER A 111 22.08 -19.52 34.27
CA SER A 111 23.11 -19.58 35.31
C SER A 111 22.50 -19.51 36.73
N PRO A 112 22.88 -20.40 37.68
CA PRO A 112 22.37 -20.35 39.05
C PRO A 112 23.27 -19.47 39.91
N GLU A 113 23.07 -18.15 39.83
CA GLU A 113 23.56 -17.20 40.84
C GLU A 113 22.44 -16.21 41.19
N ASP A 114 21.42 -16.64 41.94
CA ASP A 114 20.81 -15.84 43.03
C ASP A 114 19.84 -16.69 43.87
N GLU A 115 19.83 -16.47 45.18
CA GLU A 115 19.05 -17.22 46.17
C GLU A 115 17.60 -16.71 46.31
N GLY A 116 16.65 -17.65 46.39
CA GLY A 116 15.49 -17.57 47.29
C GLY A 116 14.43 -16.48 47.10
N GLN A 117 13.29 -16.84 46.50
CA GLN A 117 11.97 -16.75 47.16
C GLN A 117 10.85 -17.42 46.34
N THR A 118 10.07 -18.19 47.09
CA THR A 118 8.80 -18.86 46.82
C THR A 118 7.84 -18.27 45.77
N ARG A 119 7.23 -19.19 44.98
CA ARG A 119 5.80 -19.24 44.54
C ARG A 119 5.31 -18.00 43.75
N THR A 120 4.83 -18.07 42.50
CA THR A 120 3.81 -18.93 41.89
C THR A 120 3.70 -18.58 40.41
N LEU A 121 3.25 -19.55 39.60
CA LEU A 121 2.81 -19.48 38.21
C LEU A 121 2.10 -18.16 37.81
N ASP A 122 2.45 -17.57 36.66
CA ASP A 122 1.60 -17.67 35.46
C ASP A 122 2.25 -17.05 34.20
N THR A 123 2.02 -17.74 33.10
CA THR A 123 2.37 -17.44 31.72
C THR A 123 1.67 -16.17 31.21
N ALA A 124 2.46 -15.28 30.58
CA ALA A 124 2.14 -14.38 29.46
C ALA A 124 2.73 -12.98 29.69
N LYS A 125 3.68 -12.59 28.82
CA LYS A 125 3.93 -11.23 28.27
C LYS A 125 5.31 -11.28 27.58
N GLU A 126 5.34 -11.19 26.26
CA GLU A 126 5.32 -9.92 25.52
C GLU A 126 6.65 -9.20 25.73
N ILE A 127 7.51 -9.31 24.71
CA ILE A 127 8.78 -8.61 24.58
C ILE A 127 8.47 -7.13 24.42
N GLU A 128 8.42 -6.41 25.55
CA GLU A 128 8.62 -4.97 25.59
C GLU A 128 10.10 -4.73 25.91
N VAL A 129 10.81 -4.19 24.93
CA VAL A 129 12.17 -3.66 25.08
C VAL A 129 12.08 -2.45 26.01
N THR A 130 12.31 -2.70 27.29
CA THR A 130 12.57 -1.65 28.28
C THR A 130 14.03 -1.24 28.14
N GLU A 131 14.27 -0.15 27.41
CA GLU A 131 15.57 0.53 27.46
C GLU A 131 15.76 1.15 28.84
N ALA A 132 16.96 0.92 29.37
CA ALA A 132 17.35 1.23 30.73
C ALA A 132 17.33 2.74 31.03
N GLU A 133 16.74 3.09 32.17
CA GLU A 133 17.02 4.33 32.91
C GLU A 133 18.51 4.44 33.24
N PRO A 134 19.19 5.56 32.91
CA PRO A 134 20.42 5.94 33.59
C PRO A 134 20.10 6.95 34.67
N ALA A 135 19.99 6.47 35.91
CA ALA A 135 20.13 7.33 37.07
C ALA A 135 21.57 7.89 37.10
N GLY A 136 21.71 9.21 36.99
CA GLY A 136 22.98 9.88 37.29
C GLY A 136 23.26 11.17 36.53
N GLN A 137 22.70 12.27 37.02
CA GLN A 137 23.30 13.61 36.96
C GLN A 137 23.79 14.10 35.57
N LEU A 138 22.85 14.46 34.70
CA LEU A 138 23.16 15.24 33.50
C LEU A 138 23.15 16.73 33.84
N ASP A 139 24.32 17.36 33.72
CA ASP A 139 24.52 18.80 33.79
C ASP A 139 23.48 19.54 32.95
N SER A 140 22.93 20.64 33.47
CA SER A 140 21.90 21.47 32.82
C SER A 140 22.22 21.83 31.36
N ARG A 141 23.51 21.94 31.03
CA ARG A 141 24.02 22.25 29.69
C ARG A 141 23.81 21.13 28.65
N ALA A 142 23.65 19.87 29.06
CA ALA A 142 23.38 18.76 28.17
C ALA A 142 21.90 18.69 27.76
N ARG A 143 20.98 19.09 28.65
CA ARG A 143 19.55 19.20 28.35
C ARG A 143 19.25 20.23 27.26
N ASP A 144 19.91 21.38 27.30
CA ASP A 144 19.75 22.44 26.30
C ASP A 144 20.27 22.04 24.91
N ARG A 145 21.24 21.12 24.85
CA ARG A 145 21.78 20.60 23.59
C ARG A 145 20.90 19.52 22.97
N LEU A 146 20.20 18.74 23.80
CA LEU A 146 19.30 17.68 23.35
C LEU A 146 17.98 18.24 22.82
N THR A 147 17.44 19.29 23.46
CA THR A 147 16.29 20.06 22.96
C THR A 147 16.55 20.73 21.60
N ALA A 148 17.77 21.23 21.37
CA ALA A 148 18.16 21.78 20.08
C ALA A 148 18.28 20.69 18.97
N LEU A 149 18.57 19.44 19.34
CA LEU A 149 18.64 18.30 18.43
C LEU A 149 17.25 17.71 18.12
N GLU A 150 16.33 17.70 19.10
CA GLU A 150 14.90 17.36 18.90
C GLU A 150 14.22 18.27 17.88
N ALA A 151 14.60 19.55 17.81
CA ALA A 151 14.06 20.49 16.82
C ALA A 151 14.58 20.24 15.39
N VAL A 152 15.73 19.56 15.23
CA VAL A 152 16.38 19.32 13.93
C VAL A 152 16.03 17.95 13.36
N ALA A 153 15.83 16.97 14.23
CA ALA A 153 15.32 15.67 13.85
C ALA A 153 13.82 15.65 14.16
N ASN A 154 12.96 15.75 13.13
CA ASN A 154 11.49 15.72 13.16
C ASN A 154 10.87 14.45 13.84
N PHE A 155 11.38 14.00 14.98
CA PHE A 155 10.89 12.87 15.77
C PHE A 155 9.81 13.27 16.77
N GLY A 156 9.55 14.56 16.95
CA GLY A 156 8.45 15.04 17.75
C GLY A 156 7.94 16.34 17.17
N ALA A 157 6.77 16.32 16.54
CA ALA A 157 5.94 17.51 16.59
C ALA A 157 5.88 17.95 18.07
N PRO A 158 6.08 19.24 18.40
CA PRO A 158 5.96 19.67 19.77
C PRO A 158 4.61 19.16 20.27
N ALA A 159 4.60 18.36 21.34
CA ALA A 159 3.36 17.98 21.99
C ALA A 159 2.61 19.29 22.25
N GLU A 160 1.47 19.48 21.58
CA GLU A 160 0.72 20.71 21.73
C GLU A 160 0.32 20.81 23.20
N VAL A 161 0.95 21.75 23.90
CA VAL A 161 0.65 22.00 25.30
C VAL A 161 -0.67 22.75 25.32
N PHE A 162 -1.75 22.04 25.66
CA PHE A 162 -3.06 22.63 25.77
C PHE A 162 -3.22 23.35 27.11
N ASP A 163 -3.78 24.56 27.08
CA ASP A 163 -4.04 25.37 28.27
C ASP A 163 -5.16 24.79 29.17
N SER A 164 -5.94 23.81 28.67
CA SER A 164 -7.09 23.20 29.35
C SER A 164 -7.26 21.73 28.93
N GLU A 165 -7.67 20.88 29.88
CA GLU A 165 -8.05 19.48 29.64
C GLU A 165 -9.16 19.37 28.57
N GLU A 166 -10.05 20.37 28.51
CA GLU A 166 -11.12 20.42 27.52
C GLU A 166 -10.59 20.57 26.09
N ALA A 167 -9.56 21.40 25.92
CA ALA A 167 -8.91 21.62 24.62
C ALA A 167 -8.18 20.35 24.14
N GLU A 168 -7.55 19.61 25.05
CA GLU A 168 -6.92 18.32 24.74
C GLU A 168 -7.97 17.28 24.28
N MET A 169 -9.12 17.20 24.96
CA MET A 169 -10.22 16.32 24.55
C MET A 169 -10.77 16.70 23.16
N PHE A 170 -10.88 17.99 22.86
CA PHE A 170 -11.31 18.44 21.52
C PHE A 170 -10.29 18.11 20.44
N GLN A 171 -9.00 18.32 20.70
CA GLN A 171 -7.97 17.97 19.74
C GLN A 171 -7.99 16.47 19.44
N LYS A 172 -8.07 15.64 20.48
CA LYS A 172 -8.19 14.19 20.32
C LYS A 172 -9.39 13.80 19.46
N LYS A 173 -10.53 14.47 19.62
CA LYS A 173 -11.73 14.23 18.82
C LYS A 173 -11.60 14.71 17.38
N LEU A 174 -10.87 15.81 17.14
CA LEU A 174 -10.50 16.26 15.80
C LEU A 174 -9.56 15.28 15.10
N ASP A 175 -8.58 14.74 15.83
CA ASP A 175 -7.65 13.74 15.30
C ASP A 175 -8.36 12.44 14.97
N GLU A 176 -9.27 11.98 15.83
CA GLU A 176 -10.14 10.83 15.57
C GLU A 176 -10.99 11.07 14.31
N THR A 177 -11.61 12.24 14.19
CA THR A 177 -12.42 12.59 13.01
C THR A 177 -11.58 12.64 11.73
N THR A 178 -10.34 13.14 11.84
CA THR A 178 -9.37 13.15 10.73
C THR A 178 -9.00 11.73 10.31
N ARG A 179 -8.80 10.81 11.26
CA ARG A 179 -8.56 9.40 10.97
C ARG A 179 -9.76 8.77 10.25
N LEU A 180 -10.97 8.97 10.77
CA LEU A 180 -12.19 8.43 10.16
C LEU A 180 -12.42 8.96 8.74
N LEU A 181 -12.07 10.23 8.47
CA LEU A 181 -12.13 10.79 7.11
C LEU A 181 -11.17 10.10 6.15
N ARG A 182 -9.95 9.76 6.60
CA ARG A 182 -8.99 9.00 5.77
C ARG A 182 -9.51 7.59 5.50
N GLU A 183 -10.04 6.92 6.52
CA GLU A 183 -10.64 5.58 6.38
C GLU A 183 -11.87 5.59 5.45
N LEU A 184 -12.70 6.64 5.54
CA LEU A 184 -13.84 6.82 4.64
C LEU A 184 -13.38 7.05 3.20
N GLN A 185 -12.35 7.88 3.00
CA GLN A 185 -11.76 8.11 1.68
C GLN A 185 -11.15 6.81 1.11
N GLU A 186 -10.47 6.02 1.93
CA GLU A 186 -9.93 4.72 1.55
C GLU A 186 -11.06 3.78 1.11
N ALA A 187 -12.11 3.62 1.92
CA ALA A 187 -13.26 2.76 1.58
C ALA A 187 -13.95 3.20 0.28
N GLN A 188 -14.09 4.52 0.07
CA GLN A 188 -14.62 5.08 -1.18
C GLN A 188 -13.68 4.81 -2.36
N ASN A 189 -12.37 4.95 -2.16
CA ASN A 189 -11.36 4.70 -3.19
C ASN A 189 -11.29 3.22 -3.55
N GLU A 190 -11.36 2.30 -2.60
CA GLU A 190 -11.47 0.86 -2.84
C GLU A 190 -12.66 0.56 -3.78
N ARG A 191 -13.84 1.09 -3.46
CA ARG A 191 -15.04 0.90 -4.30
C ARG A 191 -14.89 1.55 -5.67
N LEU A 192 -14.46 2.82 -5.74
CA LEU A 192 -14.44 3.61 -6.97
C LEU A 192 -13.26 3.27 -7.89
N SER A 193 -12.18 2.71 -7.35
CA SER A 193 -11.02 2.22 -8.11
C SER A 193 -11.27 0.84 -8.73
N THR A 194 -12.33 0.13 -8.32
CA THR A 194 -12.72 -1.11 -9.00
C THR A 194 -12.98 -0.85 -10.47
N ARG A 195 -12.69 -1.85 -11.30
CA ARG A 195 -12.89 -1.74 -12.74
C ARG A 195 -14.37 -1.38 -12.98
N PRO A 196 -14.66 -0.25 -13.65
CA PRO A 196 -16.04 0.18 -13.83
C PRO A 196 -16.86 -0.92 -14.52
N PRO A 197 -18.16 -1.01 -14.25
CA PRO A 197 -19.04 -1.90 -15.00
C PRO A 197 -19.19 -1.42 -16.45
N PRO A 198 -19.48 -2.31 -17.42
CA PRO A 198 -19.68 -1.92 -18.82
C PRO A 198 -20.79 -0.87 -18.99
N ASN A 199 -21.82 -0.91 -18.12
CA ASN A 199 -22.93 0.04 -18.11
C ASN A 199 -22.91 0.93 -16.85
N THR A 200 -23.01 2.25 -17.03
CA THR A 200 -23.05 3.25 -15.94
C THR A 200 -24.25 3.12 -15.00
N ILE A 201 -25.32 2.46 -15.42
CA ILE A 201 -26.49 2.19 -14.57
C ILE A 201 -26.15 1.19 -13.44
N CYS A 202 -25.07 0.42 -13.60
CA CYS A 202 -24.65 -0.61 -12.65
C CYS A 202 -23.54 -0.15 -11.70
N LEU A 203 -23.35 1.16 -11.50
CA LEU A 203 -22.37 1.66 -10.52
C LEU A 203 -22.67 1.07 -9.14
N LEU A 204 -21.62 0.59 -8.46
CA LEU A 204 -21.76 0.10 -7.09
C LEU A 204 -22.13 1.26 -6.16
N GLY A 205 -23.19 1.07 -5.38
CA GLY A 205 -23.57 2.02 -4.33
C GLY A 205 -22.58 2.02 -3.15
N PRO A 206 -22.78 2.92 -2.16
CA PRO A 206 -22.08 2.89 -0.87
C PRO A 206 -22.09 1.53 -0.20
N SER A 207 -20.90 1.08 0.18
CA SER A 207 -20.77 -0.09 1.05
C SER A 207 -21.30 0.23 2.46
N TYR A 208 -21.67 -0.81 3.21
CA TYR A 208 -22.08 -0.65 4.60
C TYR A 208 -20.98 0.01 5.46
N ARG A 209 -19.71 -0.34 5.20
CA ARG A 209 -18.54 0.27 5.86
C ARG A 209 -18.49 1.78 5.61
N GLU A 210 -18.66 2.22 4.36
CA GLU A 210 -18.69 3.65 4.02
C GLU A 210 -19.85 4.38 4.71
N LEU A 211 -21.05 3.78 4.72
CA LEU A 211 -22.22 4.38 5.38
C LEU A 211 -21.97 4.58 6.87
N HIS A 212 -21.42 3.56 7.54
CA HIS A 212 -21.13 3.63 8.96
C HIS A 212 -20.04 4.66 9.29
N LEU A 213 -18.94 4.68 8.53
CA LEU A 213 -17.88 5.69 8.68
C LEU A 213 -18.42 7.10 8.44
N ALA A 214 -19.25 7.29 7.41
CA ALA A 214 -19.87 8.58 7.12
C ALA A 214 -20.81 9.03 8.25
N GLU A 215 -21.59 8.13 8.83
CA GLU A 215 -22.44 8.42 9.98
C GLU A 215 -21.63 8.84 11.21
N GLN A 216 -20.55 8.12 11.52
CA GLN A 216 -19.67 8.44 12.64
C GLN A 216 -18.98 9.80 12.46
N VAL A 217 -18.43 10.06 11.27
CA VAL A 217 -17.85 11.37 10.91
C VAL A 217 -18.90 12.48 11.07
N THR A 218 -20.12 12.25 10.57
CA THR A 218 -21.20 13.24 10.66
C THR A 218 -21.59 13.52 12.11
N SER A 219 -21.67 12.49 12.95
CA SER A 219 -21.96 12.64 14.39
C SER A 219 -20.87 13.43 15.10
N ASN A 220 -19.60 13.09 14.85
CA ASN A 220 -18.47 13.79 15.46
C ASN A 220 -18.41 15.26 15.04
N LEU A 221 -18.55 15.55 13.75
CA LEU A 221 -18.57 16.93 13.24
C LEU A 221 -19.77 17.71 13.79
N LYS A 222 -20.93 17.06 13.93
CA LYS A 222 -22.11 17.67 14.55
C LYS A 222 -21.85 18.05 16.01
N GLU A 223 -21.19 17.20 16.79
CA GLU A 223 -20.85 17.50 18.19
C GLU A 223 -19.85 18.65 18.31
N LEU A 224 -18.83 18.69 17.45
CA LEU A 224 -17.85 19.79 17.42
C LEU A 224 -18.50 21.11 16.97
N ALA A 225 -19.29 21.08 15.91
CA ALA A 225 -19.94 22.28 15.36
C ALA A 225 -21.04 22.86 16.26
N GLN A 226 -21.61 22.07 17.18
CA GLN A 226 -22.61 22.56 18.14
C GLN A 226 -22.04 23.55 19.17
N GLN A 227 -20.73 23.53 19.38
CA GLN A 227 -20.08 24.35 20.40
C GLN A 227 -19.54 25.69 19.87
N VAL A 228 -19.64 25.90 18.56
CA VAL A 228 -19.13 27.09 17.88
C VAL A 228 -20.24 27.77 17.08
N THR A 229 -20.08 29.06 16.80
CA THR A 229 -21.07 29.75 15.97
C THR A 229 -20.86 29.35 14.50
N PRO A 230 -21.91 29.35 13.67
CA PRO A 230 -21.77 28.99 12.25
C PRO A 230 -20.75 29.85 11.49
N GLY A 231 -20.53 31.10 11.94
CA GLY A 231 -19.53 32.02 11.36
C GLY A 231 -18.09 31.60 11.62
N ASP A 232 -17.82 30.81 12.66
CA ASP A 232 -16.49 30.31 12.99
C ASP A 232 -16.12 29.09 12.12
N VAL A 233 -17.13 28.32 11.68
CA VAL A 233 -16.94 27.11 10.86
C VAL A 233 -16.89 27.44 9.37
N VAL A 234 -17.69 28.41 8.91
CA VAL A 234 -17.85 28.71 7.48
C VAL A 234 -17.68 30.20 7.19
N SER A 235 -16.81 30.52 6.24
CA SER A 235 -16.64 31.89 5.75
C SER A 235 -17.76 32.33 4.80
N MET A 236 -18.02 33.63 4.72
CA MET A 236 -18.95 34.22 3.74
C MET A 236 -18.62 33.83 2.29
N TYR A 237 -17.34 33.64 1.98
CA TYR A 237 -16.89 33.13 0.69
C TYR A 237 -17.36 31.68 0.47
N GLY A 238 -17.19 30.80 1.47
CA GLY A 238 -17.66 29.41 1.42
C GLY A 238 -19.17 29.31 1.16
N VAL A 239 -19.97 30.13 1.85
CA VAL A 239 -21.44 30.20 1.64
C VAL A 239 -21.77 30.63 0.21
N ARG A 240 -21.13 31.70 -0.29
CA ARG A 240 -21.36 32.18 -1.66
C ARG A 240 -20.98 31.15 -2.71
N LYS A 241 -19.84 30.48 -2.52
CA LYS A 241 -19.39 29.39 -3.38
C LYS A 241 -20.40 28.24 -3.41
N ALA A 242 -20.93 27.84 -2.24
CA ALA A 242 -21.96 26.81 -2.15
C ALA A 242 -23.28 27.21 -2.83
N MET A 243 -23.62 28.50 -2.82
CA MET A 243 -24.77 29.07 -3.54
C MET A 243 -24.53 29.29 -5.04
N GLY A 244 -23.35 28.96 -5.58
CA GLY A 244 -22.98 29.19 -6.97
C GLY A 244 -22.68 30.66 -7.31
N ILE A 245 -22.53 31.53 -6.31
CA ILE A 245 -22.23 32.95 -6.49
C ILE A 245 -20.71 33.11 -6.61
N SER A 246 -20.22 33.25 -7.84
CA SER A 246 -18.83 33.60 -8.12
C SER A 246 -18.66 35.12 -8.05
N ILE A 247 -18.19 35.62 -6.91
CA ILE A 247 -17.71 37.00 -6.84
C ILE A 247 -16.30 37.02 -7.43
N PRO A 248 -16.03 37.76 -8.51
CA PRO A 248 -14.66 37.96 -8.97
C PRO A 248 -13.85 38.56 -7.81
N SER A 249 -12.81 37.84 -7.39
CA SER A 249 -11.86 38.33 -6.39
C SER A 249 -11.36 39.71 -6.84
N PRO A 250 -11.31 40.73 -5.96
CA PRO A 250 -10.58 41.94 -6.29
C PRO A 250 -9.12 41.51 -6.50
N ILE A 251 -8.69 41.63 -7.76
CA ILE A 251 -7.38 41.29 -8.26
C ILE A 251 -6.31 41.90 -7.35
N ALA A 252 -5.76 41.09 -6.44
CA ALA A 252 -4.42 41.31 -5.93
C ALA A 252 -3.47 40.75 -7.00
N GLY A 253 -3.04 41.63 -7.91
CA GLY A 253 -1.84 41.50 -8.74
C GLY A 253 -1.58 40.13 -9.40
N GLY A 254 -2.23 39.93 -10.54
CA GLY A 254 -1.93 38.99 -11.64
C GLY A 254 -0.85 37.91 -11.46
N SER A 255 -1.30 36.65 -11.52
CA SER A 255 -0.63 35.58 -12.26
C SER A 255 -1.62 34.45 -12.52
N LEU A 256 -2.52 34.64 -13.47
CA LEU A 256 -3.23 33.53 -14.12
C LEU A 256 -2.92 33.65 -15.60
N VAL A 257 -1.97 32.84 -16.07
CA VAL A 257 -1.65 32.70 -17.49
C VAL A 257 -2.73 31.80 -18.08
N ASP A 258 -3.59 32.39 -18.90
CA ASP A 258 -4.54 31.67 -19.74
C ASP A 258 -3.77 31.11 -20.95
N LEU A 259 -3.76 29.78 -21.13
CA LEU A 259 -2.94 29.07 -22.12
C LEU A 259 -3.75 28.64 -23.36
N THR A 260 -4.86 29.31 -23.65
CA THR A 260 -5.65 29.06 -24.86
C THR A 260 -5.78 30.32 -25.70
N GLU A 261 -4.67 30.80 -26.25
CA GLU A 261 -4.71 31.65 -27.45
C GLU A 261 -3.77 31.05 -28.51
N ASP A 262 -4.41 30.64 -29.60
CA ASP A 262 -3.84 29.94 -30.75
C ASP A 262 -2.75 30.77 -31.44
N PHE A 263 -1.57 30.17 -31.63
CA PHE A 263 -0.54 30.67 -32.54
C PHE A 263 -0.40 29.70 -33.72
N GLU A 264 -1.02 30.02 -34.85
CA GLU A 264 -0.52 29.60 -36.16
C GLU A 264 -0.19 30.84 -37.00
N VAL A 265 0.98 30.76 -37.62
CA VAL A 265 1.90 31.84 -38.00
C VAL A 265 1.48 32.61 -39.26
N PRO A 266 1.77 33.93 -39.38
CA PRO A 266 1.57 34.66 -40.62
C PRO A 266 2.74 34.41 -41.60
N GLN A 267 2.47 33.79 -42.76
CA GLN A 267 3.36 33.89 -43.92
C GLN A 267 2.98 35.12 -44.74
N LYS A 268 3.84 36.14 -44.72
CA LYS A 268 3.84 37.24 -45.69
C LYS A 268 5.17 37.22 -46.44
N THR A 269 5.14 36.75 -47.68
CA THR A 269 6.19 36.97 -48.67
C THR A 269 5.79 38.18 -49.52
N ASP A 270 6.57 39.25 -49.40
CA ASP A 270 6.54 40.39 -50.34
C ASP A 270 7.21 39.99 -51.65
N ALA A 271 6.64 40.41 -52.79
CA ALA A 271 7.39 40.96 -53.93
C ALA A 271 6.47 41.55 -55.02
N ALA A 272 6.92 42.71 -55.52
CA ALA A 272 6.71 43.32 -56.84
C ALA A 272 5.50 44.26 -57.08
N GLU A 273 5.81 45.56 -56.95
CA GLU A 273 5.86 46.54 -58.06
C GLU A 273 4.56 46.89 -58.81
N CYS A 274 4.09 48.14 -58.69
CA CYS A 274 4.20 49.17 -59.76
C CYS A 274 3.25 50.37 -59.53
N GLY A 275 3.85 51.55 -59.33
CA GLY A 275 3.45 52.78 -60.03
C GLY A 275 2.33 53.69 -59.46
N PRO A 276 2.38 55.01 -59.71
CA PRO A 276 1.88 56.03 -58.77
C PRO A 276 0.79 56.96 -59.33
N HIS A 277 0.33 57.85 -58.44
CA HIS A 277 -0.34 59.14 -58.65
C HIS A 277 -1.83 59.19 -59.03
N GLY A 278 -2.55 60.07 -58.34
CA GLY A 278 -3.75 60.72 -58.91
C GLY A 278 -4.68 61.40 -57.91
N ILE A 279 -4.26 62.58 -57.42
CA ILE A 279 -5.04 63.73 -56.92
C ILE A 279 -5.95 63.51 -55.70
#